data_AF-A0A350J0K7-F1
#
_entry.id   AF-A0A350J0K7-F1
#
_cell.length_a   1.000
_cell.length_b   1.000
_cell.length_c   1.000
_cell.angle_alpha   90.00
_cell.angle_beta   90.00
_cell.angle_gamma   90.00
#
_symmetry.space_group_name_H-M   'P 1'
#
loop_
_entity.id
_entity.type
_entity.pdbx_description
1 polymer ?
#
loop_
_entity_poly.entity_id
_entity_poly.type
_entity_poly.pdbx_seq_one_letter_code
_entity_poly.pdbx_strand_id
1 'polypeptide(L)'
;MKWKRIQVDPSAMMEKYHVGPLTGSILASSGLEHETIQEILNQDSTITVSHADCIVRACQRIMTARNRKEKVFVGGDYDADGICSTAIMKRTLDRIGIENGY
;
A
#
# COMPACT_ATOMS: atom_id res chain seq x y z
N MET A 1 -16.58 15.87 26.34
CA MET A 1 -16.32 14.75 25.41
C MET A 1 -17.38 13.68 25.65
N LYS A 2 -18.18 13.29 24.63
CA LYS A 2 -19.20 12.24 24.76
C LYS A 2 -18.66 10.97 24.10
N TRP A 3 -18.63 9.87 24.83
CA TRP A 3 -18.23 8.57 24.30
C TRP A 3 -19.45 7.83 23.76
N LYS A 4 -19.29 7.15 22.62
CA LYS A 4 -20.31 6.27 22.05
C LYS A 4 -19.75 4.86 22.02
N ARG A 5 -20.40 3.93 22.72
CA ARG A 5 -20.07 2.51 22.65
C ARG A 5 -20.75 1.91 21.43
N ILE A 6 -19.97 1.27 20.57
CA ILE A 6 -20.50 0.48 19.46
C ILE A 6 -21.00 -0.85 20.06
N GLN A 7 -22.26 -1.18 19.81
CA GLN A 7 -22.87 -2.44 20.20
C GLN A 7 -23.33 -3.15 18.92
N VAL A 8 -22.64 -4.22 18.58
CA VAL A 8 -22.91 -5.07 17.40
C VAL A 8 -22.72 -6.53 17.81
N ASP A 9 -23.48 -7.44 17.19
CA ASP A 9 -23.33 -8.87 17.42
C ASP A 9 -22.09 -9.40 16.65
N PRO A 10 -21.06 -9.93 17.34
CA PRO A 10 -19.85 -10.42 16.68
C PRO A 10 -19.99 -11.85 16.13
N SER A 11 -21.06 -12.58 16.45
CA SER A 11 -21.14 -14.04 16.29
C SER A 11 -20.87 -14.50 14.86
N ALA A 12 -21.50 -13.85 13.87
CA ALA A 12 -21.31 -14.19 12.46
C ALA A 12 -19.87 -13.97 11.98
N MET A 13 -19.17 -12.93 12.48
CA MET A 13 -17.80 -12.63 12.10
C MET A 13 -16.79 -13.54 12.80
N MET A 14 -17.05 -13.90 14.06
CA MET A 14 -16.25 -14.87 14.81
C MET A 14 -16.24 -16.23 14.12
N GLU A 15 -17.42 -16.71 13.69
CA GLU A 15 -17.54 -17.97 12.99
C GLU A 15 -16.89 -17.91 11.60
N LYS A 16 -17.19 -16.88 10.80
CA LYS A 16 -16.70 -16.75 9.43
C LYS A 16 -15.18 -16.61 9.31
N TYR A 17 -14.55 -15.86 10.22
CA TYR A 17 -13.13 -15.54 10.13
C TYR A 17 -12.28 -16.20 11.23
N HIS A 18 -12.88 -17.04 12.07
CA HIS A 18 -12.22 -17.73 13.18
C HIS A 18 -11.45 -16.78 14.13
N VAL A 19 -12.05 -15.62 14.42
CA VAL A 19 -11.46 -14.58 15.28
C VAL A 19 -12.12 -14.50 16.65
N GLY A 20 -11.42 -13.89 17.61
CA GLY A 20 -11.96 -13.64 18.95
C GLY A 20 -13.07 -12.57 18.99
N PRO A 21 -13.83 -12.46 20.09
CA PRO A 21 -14.98 -11.56 20.20
C PRO A 21 -14.68 -10.09 19.92
N LEU A 22 -13.53 -9.58 20.37
CA LEU A 22 -13.13 -8.19 20.13
C LEU A 22 -12.96 -7.90 18.64
N THR A 23 -12.18 -8.73 17.94
CA THR A 23 -11.97 -8.61 16.49
C THR A 23 -13.28 -8.82 15.75
N GLY A 24 -14.12 -9.78 16.16
CA GLY A 24 -15.44 -10.01 15.59
C GLY A 24 -16.34 -8.77 15.69
N SER A 25 -16.35 -8.07 16.84
CA SER A 25 -17.11 -6.83 17.01
C SER A 25 -16.57 -5.70 16.14
N ILE A 26 -15.24 -5.58 15.99
CA ILE A 26 -14.62 -4.59 15.10
C ILE A 26 -15.04 -4.86 13.66
N LEU A 27 -14.89 -6.10 13.17
CA LEU A 27 -15.26 -6.49 11.81
C LEU A 27 -16.75 -6.25 11.54
N ALA A 28 -17.63 -6.66 12.45
CA ALA A 28 -19.08 -6.44 12.33
C ALA A 28 -19.46 -4.96 12.26
N SER A 29 -18.68 -4.08 12.89
CA SER A 29 -18.89 -2.63 12.86
C SER A 29 -18.20 -1.92 11.70
N SER A 30 -17.26 -2.57 11.03
CA SER A 30 -16.33 -1.93 10.09
C SER A 30 -16.94 -1.61 8.72
N GLY A 31 -17.99 -2.33 8.31
CA GLY A 31 -18.56 -2.22 6.97
C GLY A 31 -17.61 -2.64 5.84
N LEU A 32 -16.54 -3.35 6.17
CA LEU A 32 -15.55 -3.82 5.19
C LEU A 32 -16.08 -5.01 4.40
N GLU A 33 -15.73 -5.05 3.12
CA GLU A 33 -16.01 -6.18 2.23
C GLU A 33 -15.16 -7.40 2.60
N HIS A 34 -15.62 -8.58 2.19
CA HIS A 34 -14.97 -9.85 2.53
C HIS A 34 -13.50 -9.91 2.08
N GLU A 35 -13.22 -9.40 0.89
CA GLU A 35 -11.88 -9.38 0.28
C GLU A 35 -10.91 -8.53 1.10
N THR A 36 -11.33 -7.34 1.53
CA THR A 36 -10.52 -6.47 2.38
C THR A 36 -10.26 -7.08 3.75
N ILE A 37 -11.27 -7.74 4.34
CA ILE A 37 -11.10 -8.42 5.63
C ILE A 37 -10.09 -9.57 5.51
N GLN A 38 -10.18 -10.36 4.44
CA GLN A 38 -9.22 -11.42 4.17
C GLN A 38 -7.81 -10.86 3.98
N GLU A 39 -7.64 -9.78 3.22
CA GLU A 39 -6.34 -9.12 3.01
C GLU A 39 -5.73 -8.64 4.34
N ILE A 40 -6.52 -8.01 5.21
CA ILE A 40 -6.06 -7.52 6.52
C ILE A 40 -5.66 -8.67 7.46
N LEU A 41 -6.44 -9.76 7.45
CA LEU A 41 -6.20 -10.92 8.32
C LEU A 41 -5.11 -11.85 7.78
N ASN A 42 -4.80 -11.75 6.48
CA ASN A 42 -3.76 -12.55 5.86
C ASN A 42 -2.38 -12.13 6.39
N GLN A 43 -1.57 -13.13 6.73
CA GLN A 43 -0.19 -12.92 7.18
C GLN A 43 0.81 -12.92 6.02
N ASP A 44 0.34 -13.18 4.81
CA ASP A 44 1.18 -13.17 3.63
C ASP A 44 1.64 -11.74 3.29
N SER A 45 2.88 -11.45 3.63
CA SER A 45 3.55 -10.18 3.34
C SER A 45 4.26 -10.19 1.98
N THR A 46 3.86 -11.07 1.05
CA THR A 46 4.41 -11.05 -0.30
C THR A 46 4.09 -9.73 -0.98
N ILE A 47 5.14 -9.12 -1.53
CA ILE A 47 5.02 -7.87 -2.27
C ILE A 47 4.32 -8.18 -3.58
N THR A 48 3.15 -7.59 -3.79
CA THR A 48 2.42 -7.65 -5.06
C THR A 48 2.93 -6.58 -6.01
N VAL A 49 2.85 -6.86 -7.31
CA VAL A 49 3.19 -5.89 -8.36
C VAL A 49 1.88 -5.26 -8.86
N SER A 50 1.82 -3.93 -8.89
CA SER A 50 0.68 -3.24 -9.48
C SER A 50 0.67 -3.41 -11.01
N HIS A 51 -0.46 -3.88 -11.52
CA HIS A 51 -0.72 -4.03 -12.95
C HIS A 51 -1.54 -2.88 -13.54
N ALA A 52 -1.73 -1.78 -12.79
CA ALA A 52 -2.44 -0.61 -13.29
C ALA A 52 -1.70 -0.01 -14.51
N ASP A 53 -2.46 0.35 -15.55
CA ASP A 53 -1.89 0.85 -16.82
C ASP A 53 -0.98 2.07 -16.65
N CYS A 54 -1.25 2.93 -15.67
CA CYS A 54 -0.38 4.06 -15.35
C CYS A 54 0.98 3.62 -14.82
N ILE A 55 1.02 2.61 -13.94
CA ILE A 55 2.25 2.08 -13.35
C ILE A 55 3.09 1.39 -14.43
N VAL A 56 2.46 0.55 -15.25
CA VAL A 56 3.15 -0.15 -16.35
C VAL A 56 3.79 0.86 -17.32
N ARG A 57 3.06 1.92 -17.70
CA ARG A 57 3.58 2.99 -18.57
C ARG A 57 4.71 3.78 -17.90
N ALA A 58 4.61 4.08 -16.61
CA ALA A 58 5.67 4.77 -15.87
C ALA A 58 6.96 3.94 -15.83
N CYS A 59 6.87 2.64 -15.54
CA CYS A 59 8.01 1.72 -15.57
C CYS A 59 8.67 1.68 -16.97
N GLN A 60 7.87 1.56 -18.03
CA GLN A 60 8.38 1.59 -19.41
C GLN A 60 9.09 2.91 -19.74
N ARG A 61 8.56 4.04 -19.27
CA ARG A 61 9.16 5.36 -19.48
C ARG A 61 10.51 5.50 -18.76
N ILE A 62 10.62 5.00 -17.53
CA ILE A 62 11.88 4.98 -16.75
C ILE A 62 12.92 4.09 -17.46
N MET A 63 12.52 2.92 -17.95
CA MET A 63 13.41 2.05 -18.71
C MET A 63 13.87 2.68 -20.04
N THR A 64 13.00 3.45 -20.68
CA THR A 64 13.38 4.25 -21.86
C THR A 64 14.41 5.31 -21.51
N ALA A 65 14.24 6.01 -20.37
CA ALA A 65 15.21 7.00 -19.88
C ALA A 65 16.59 6.36 -19.68
N ARG A 66 16.63 5.17 -19.06
CA ARG A 66 17.85 4.38 -18.90
C ARG A 66 18.55 4.10 -20.22
N ASN A 67 17.82 3.55 -21.19
CA ASN A 67 18.37 3.17 -22.49
C ASN A 67 18.91 4.38 -23.28
N ARG A 68 18.27 5.55 -23.11
CA ARG A 68 18.65 6.80 -23.75
C ARG A 68 19.65 7.64 -22.94
N LYS A 69 20.08 7.16 -21.76
CA LYS A 69 20.94 7.90 -20.82
C LYS A 69 20.39 9.28 -20.45
N GLU A 70 19.07 9.38 -20.34
CA GLU A 70 18.38 10.58 -19.85
C GLU A 70 18.59 10.70 -18.33
N LYS A 71 18.67 11.94 -17.84
CA LYS A 71 18.66 12.22 -16.40
C LYS A 71 17.23 12.23 -15.87
N VAL A 72 17.03 11.74 -14.66
CA VAL A 72 15.70 11.68 -14.02
C VAL A 72 15.68 12.51 -12.74
N PHE A 73 14.68 13.38 -12.61
CA PHE A 73 14.41 14.14 -11.39
C PHE A 73 13.26 13.51 -10.60
N VAL A 74 13.42 13.34 -9.30
CA VAL A 74 12.40 12.81 -8.38
C VAL A 74 11.78 13.96 -7.60
N GLY A 75 10.61 14.44 -8.04
CA GLY A 75 9.87 15.48 -7.31
C GLY A 75 9.03 14.88 -6.20
N GLY A 76 9.54 14.89 -4.96
CA GLY A 76 8.79 14.52 -3.76
C GLY A 76 8.06 15.69 -3.10
N ASP A 77 7.37 15.40 -1.99
CA ASP A 77 6.89 16.41 -1.04
C ASP A 77 7.64 16.32 0.31
N TYR A 78 7.30 17.22 1.23
CA TYR A 78 8.02 17.42 2.49
C TYR A 78 7.47 16.60 3.65
N ASP A 79 6.42 15.80 3.46
CA ASP A 79 5.89 14.96 4.51
C ASP A 79 6.63 13.61 4.58
N ALA A 80 6.30 12.80 5.58
CA ALA A 80 6.97 11.54 5.79
C ALA A 80 6.82 10.58 4.60
N ASP A 81 5.66 10.58 3.93
CA ASP A 81 5.39 9.71 2.78
C ASP A 81 6.17 10.20 1.54
N GLY A 82 6.18 11.52 1.28
CA GLY A 82 6.96 12.11 0.20
C GLY A 82 8.47 11.91 0.34
N ILE A 83 9.00 12.04 1.56
CA ILE A 83 10.43 11.77 1.83
C ILE A 83 10.76 10.29 1.63
N CYS A 84 9.92 9.38 2.14
CA CYS A 84 10.15 7.94 2.02
C CYS A 84 10.08 7.47 0.55
N SER A 85 9.06 7.90 -0.18
CA SER A 85 8.88 7.57 -1.61
C SER A 85 10.04 8.11 -2.46
N THR A 86 10.51 9.33 -2.18
CA THR A 86 11.69 9.92 -2.84
C THR A 86 12.94 9.09 -2.58
N ALA A 87 13.19 8.67 -1.34
CA ALA A 87 14.34 7.84 -0.98
C ALA A 87 14.29 6.45 -1.67
N ILE A 88 13.11 5.83 -1.75
CA ILE A 88 12.89 4.57 -2.46
C ILE A 88 13.19 4.74 -3.96
N MET A 89 12.66 5.79 -4.59
CA MET A 89 12.88 6.07 -6.01
C MET A 89 14.34 6.35 -6.32
N LYS A 90 14.98 7.23 -5.55
CA LYS A 90 16.42 7.53 -5.67
C LYS A 90 17.26 6.26 -5.60
N ARG A 91 17.06 5.44 -4.56
CA ARG A 91 17.78 4.18 -4.38
C ARG A 91 17.53 3.20 -5.54
N THR A 92 16.31 3.18 -6.08
CA THR A 92 15.95 2.33 -7.22
C THR A 92 16.65 2.79 -8.50
N LEU A 93 16.61 4.09 -8.81
CA LEU A 93 17.25 4.68 -9.99
C LEU A 93 18.78 4.48 -9.96
N ASP A 94 19.41 4.66 -8.80
CA ASP A 94 20.84 4.35 -8.60
C ASP A 94 21.15 2.88 -8.92
N ARG A 95 20.35 1.95 -8.39
CA ARG A 95 20.55 0.51 -8.59
C ARG A 95 20.41 0.08 -10.05
N ILE A 96 19.56 0.75 -10.81
CA ILE A 96 19.39 0.47 -12.25
C ILE A 96 20.31 1.34 -13.13
N GLY A 97 21.17 2.17 -12.53
CA GLY A 97 22.21 2.92 -13.24
C GLY A 97 21.69 4.12 -14.03
N ILE A 98 20.67 4.81 -13.53
CA ILE A 98 20.15 6.05 -14.11
C ILE A 98 20.73 7.24 -13.32
N GLU A 99 21.30 8.23 -14.00
CA GLU A 99 21.71 9.49 -13.37
C GLU A 99 20.46 10.24 -12.87
N ASN A 100 20.42 10.56 -11.58
CA ASN A 100 19.23 11.09 -10.93
C ASN A 100 19.53 12.14 -9.84
N GLY A 101 18.49 12.89 -9.48
CA GLY A 101 18.49 13.87 -8.38
C GLY A 101 17.08 14.06 -7.80
N TYR A 102 16.98 14.82 -6.71
CA TYR A 102 15.76 15.13 -5.97
C TYR A 102 15.80 16.56 -5.43
#